data_AF-A0A2W6UIY7-F1
#
_entry.id   AF-A0A2W6UIY7-F1
#
_cell.length_a   1.000
_cell.length_b   1.000
_cell.length_c   1.000
_cell.angle_alpha   90.00
_cell.angle_beta   90.00
_cell.angle_gamma   90.00
#
_symmetry.space_group_name_H-M   'P 1'
#
loop_
_entity.id
_entity.type
_entity.pdbx_description
1 polymer ?
#
loop_
_entity_poly.entity_id
_entity_poly.type
_entity_poly.pdbx_seq_one_letter_code
_entity_poly.pdbx_strand_id
1 'polypeptide(L)'
;LAMPWLPAMAMGIALATFGFFGGHSVASSWVGVRAGALRAEASALYLFSYYLGSSVLGAVGGVFYTHWGWAGVCGFSLVLTLAGVGAAWRLWRRLEQGAGLVLVEAKS
;
A
#
# COMPACT_ATOMS: atom_id res chain seq x y z
N LEU A 1 22.85 16.08 -24.52
CA LEU A 1 21.42 16.36 -24.25
C LEU A 1 21.04 15.68 -22.93
N ALA A 2 20.72 16.43 -21.87
CA ALA A 2 20.05 15.86 -20.71
C ALA A 2 18.60 15.56 -21.13
N MET A 3 18.14 14.31 -20.98
CA MET A 3 16.75 13.96 -21.26
C MET A 3 15.86 14.60 -20.17
N PRO A 4 14.99 15.57 -20.51
CA PRO A 4 14.27 16.38 -19.52
C PRO A 4 13.27 15.57 -18.67
N TRP A 5 12.91 14.35 -19.10
CA TRP A 5 12.01 13.45 -18.39
C TRP A 5 12.72 12.55 -17.36
N LEU A 6 14.05 12.45 -17.40
CA LEU A 6 14.82 11.58 -16.52
C LEU A 6 14.63 11.93 -15.02
N PRO A 7 14.70 13.21 -14.61
CA PRO A 7 14.49 13.59 -13.23
C PRO A 7 13.07 13.27 -12.74
N ALA A 8 12.07 13.49 -13.58
CA ALA A 8 10.67 13.18 -13.24
C ALA A 8 10.48 11.67 -13.01
N MET A 9 11.07 10.83 -13.86
CA MET A 9 11.05 9.38 -13.70
C MET A 9 11.78 8.93 -12.43
N ALA A 10 12.96 9.50 -12.16
CA ALA A 10 13.72 9.20 -10.95
C ALA A 10 12.96 9.58 -9.67
N MET A 11 12.34 10.76 -9.64
CA MET A 11 11.49 11.19 -8.51
C MET A 11 10.28 10.28 -8.34
N GLY A 12 9.61 9.90 -9.43
CA GLY A 12 8.46 8.99 -9.38
C GLY A 12 8.82 7.62 -8.78
N ILE A 13 9.94 7.05 -9.23
CA ILE A 13 10.47 5.79 -8.69
C ILE A 13 10.85 5.95 -7.21
N ALA A 14 11.53 7.05 -6.85
CA ALA A 14 11.93 7.31 -5.47
C ALA A 14 10.72 7.43 -4.53
N LEU A 15 9.69 8.18 -4.93
CA LEU A 15 8.44 8.33 -4.18
C LEU A 15 7.70 6.99 -4.02
N ALA A 16 7.58 6.21 -5.10
CA ALA A 16 6.93 4.91 -5.06
C ALA A 16 7.69 3.93 -4.15
N THR A 17 9.01 3.93 -4.23
CA THR A 17 9.88 3.11 -3.39
C THR A 17 9.72 3.48 -1.91
N PHE A 18 9.85 4.77 -1.59
CA PHE A 18 9.74 5.24 -0.21
C PHE A 18 8.36 4.96 0.38
N GLY A 19 7.28 5.22 -0.38
CA GLY A 19 5.91 4.94 0.02
C GLY A 19 5.66 3.44 0.26
N PHE A 20 6.15 2.59 -0.64
CA PHE A 20 6.01 1.14 -0.52
C PHE A 20 6.75 0.61 0.72
N PHE A 21 8.02 0.94 0.91
CA PHE A 21 8.81 0.48 2.06
C PHE A 21 8.26 1.02 3.39
N GLY A 22 7.85 2.29 3.42
CA GLY A 22 7.21 2.88 4.59
C GLY A 22 5.91 2.16 4.96
N GLY A 23 5.01 1.98 4.00
CA GLY A 23 3.74 1.27 4.20
C GLY A 23 3.94 -0.19 4.60
N HIS A 24 4.86 -0.90 3.94
CA HIS A 24 5.20 -2.29 4.26
C HIS A 24 5.74 -2.45 5.69
N SER A 25 6.58 -1.52 6.14
CA SER A 25 7.13 -1.53 7.50
C SER A 25 6.05 -1.30 8.55
N VAL A 26 5.13 -0.35 8.31
CA VAL A 26 3.99 -0.09 9.20
C VAL A 26 3.04 -1.29 9.24
N ALA A 27 2.72 -1.88 8.09
CA ALA A 27 1.83 -3.05 8.02
C ALA A 27 2.44 -4.26 8.75
N SER A 28 3.71 -4.57 8.48
CA SER A 28 4.43 -5.69 9.09
C SER A 28 4.55 -5.53 10.61
N SER A 29 4.88 -4.32 11.10
CA SER A 29 4.94 -4.05 12.54
C SER A 29 3.56 -4.15 13.21
N TRP A 30 2.49 -3.66 12.57
CA TRP A 30 1.14 -3.74 13.11
C TRP A 30 0.59 -5.16 13.20
N VAL A 31 0.86 -6.02 12.22
CA VAL A 31 0.45 -7.44 12.26
C VAL A 31 1.07 -8.13 13.48
N GLY A 32 2.35 -7.89 13.76
CA GLY A 32 3.05 -8.50 14.90
C GLY A 32 2.62 -7.97 16.27
N VAL A 33 2.22 -6.69 16.36
CA VAL A 33 1.72 -6.07 17.60
C VAL A 33 0.28 -6.51 17.90
N ARG A 34 -0.57 -6.64 16.88
CA ARG A 34 -2.00 -6.92 17.06
C ARG A 34 -2.36 -8.40 17.23
N ALA A 35 -1.47 -9.31 16.81
CA ALA A 35 -1.72 -10.74 16.85
C ALA A 35 -1.50 -11.42 18.22
N GLY A 36 -0.85 -10.75 19.19
CA GLY A 36 -0.64 -11.31 20.54
C GLY A 36 -0.02 -12.72 20.52
N ALA A 37 -0.76 -13.71 21.04
CA ALA A 37 -0.36 -15.12 21.10
C ALA A 37 -0.35 -15.84 19.73
N LEU A 38 -1.07 -15.32 18.71
CA LEU A 38 -1.20 -15.92 17.37
C LEU A 38 -0.28 -15.25 16.33
N ARG A 39 0.85 -14.69 16.77
CA ARG A 39 1.79 -13.95 15.90
C ARG A 39 2.29 -14.76 14.71
N ALA A 40 2.55 -16.06 14.89
CA ALA A 40 3.06 -16.92 13.82
C ALA A 40 2.07 -17.07 12.65
N GLU A 41 0.78 -17.27 12.97
CA GLU A 41 -0.28 -17.43 11.97
C GLU A 41 -0.58 -16.11 11.25
N ALA A 42 -0.63 -15.00 11.99
CA ALA A 42 -0.84 -13.67 11.42
C ALA A 42 0.28 -13.26 10.47
N SER A 43 1.54 -13.53 10.82
CA SER A 43 2.69 -13.31 9.94
C SER A 43 2.63 -14.20 8.69
N ALA A 44 2.24 -15.47 8.82
CA ALA A 44 2.11 -16.37 7.67
C ALA A 44 1.04 -15.88 6.68
N LEU A 45 -0.12 -15.41 7.17
CA LEU A 45 -1.17 -14.81 6.34
C LEU A 45 -0.73 -13.50 5.68
N TYR A 46 0.06 -12.67 6.38
CA TYR A 46 0.67 -11.47 5.80
C TYR A 46 1.62 -11.82 4.65
N LEU A 47 2.55 -12.76 4.87
CA LEU A 47 3.47 -13.21 3.82
C LEU A 47 2.71 -13.83 2.65
N PHE A 48 1.75 -14.72 2.92
CA PHE A 48 0.93 -15.33 1.90
C PHE A 48 0.23 -14.29 1.03
N SER A 49 -0.42 -13.32 1.67
CA SER A 49 -1.12 -12.22 0.97
C SER A 49 -0.15 -11.35 0.18
N TYR A 50 1.03 -11.06 0.75
CA TYR A 50 2.08 -10.28 0.11
C TYR A 50 2.60 -10.96 -1.16
N TYR A 51 2.91 -12.26 -1.08
CA TYR A 51 3.39 -13.02 -2.22
C TYR A 51 2.30 -13.24 -3.26
N LEU A 52 1.08 -13.59 -2.84
CA LEU A 52 -0.06 -13.77 -3.74
C LEU A 52 -0.36 -12.47 -4.51
N GLY A 53 -0.45 -11.35 -3.80
CA GLY A 53 -0.63 -10.03 -4.39
C GLY A 53 0.49 -9.67 -5.36
N SER A 54 1.75 -9.89 -4.96
CA SER A 54 2.92 -9.61 -5.80
C SER A 54 2.94 -10.46 -7.07
N SER A 55 2.57 -11.73 -7.01
CA SER A 55 2.49 -12.60 -8.19
C SER A 55 1.39 -12.15 -9.16
N VAL A 56 0.18 -11.87 -8.65
CA VAL A 56 -0.94 -11.46 -9.49
C VAL A 56 -0.68 -10.07 -10.08
N LEU A 57 -0.33 -9.09 -9.26
CA LEU A 57 -0.07 -7.73 -9.71
C LEU A 57 1.17 -7.63 -10.59
N GLY A 58 2.20 -8.45 -10.33
CA GLY A 58 3.37 -8.55 -11.20
C GLY A 58 3.04 -9.09 -12.59
N ALA A 59 2.25 -10.17 -12.66
CA ALA A 59 1.78 -10.72 -13.93
C ALA A 59 0.93 -9.72 -14.71
N VAL A 60 -0.03 -9.08 -14.03
CA VAL A 60 -0.89 -8.04 -14.63
C VAL A 60 -0.07 -6.81 -15.06
N GLY A 61 0.89 -6.38 -14.25
CA GLY A 61 1.81 -5.30 -14.59
C GLY A 61 2.63 -5.60 -15.86
N GLY A 62 3.04 -6.86 -16.04
CA GLY A 62 3.65 -7.34 -17.28
C GLY A 62 2.74 -7.19 -18.49
N VAL A 63 1.45 -7.52 -18.36
CA VAL A 63 0.45 -7.30 -19.42
C VAL A 63 0.29 -5.80 -19.74
N PHE A 64 0.26 -4.94 -18.72
CA PHE A 64 0.22 -3.49 -18.95
C PHE A 64 1.45 -2.97 -19.71
N TYR A 65 2.62 -3.53 -19.43
CA TYR A 65 3.84 -3.21 -20.16
C TYR A 65 3.79 -3.69 -21.62
N THR A 66 3.32 -4.90 -21.88
CA THR A 66 3.29 -5.43 -23.26
C THR A 66 2.31 -4.68 -24.17
N HIS A 67 1.19 -4.20 -23.64
CA HIS A 67 0.16 -3.51 -24.43
C HIS A 67 0.35 -1.99 -24.52
N TRP A 68 0.82 -1.33 -23.47
CA TRP A 68 0.92 0.15 -23.41
C TRP A 68 2.33 0.66 -23.08
N GLY A 69 3.33 -0.22 -23.05
CA GLY A 69 4.70 0.13 -22.72
C GLY A 69 4.85 0.72 -21.33
N TRP A 70 5.82 1.63 -21.18
CA TRP A 70 6.14 2.26 -19.90
C TRP A 70 5.00 3.11 -19.33
N ALA A 71 4.22 3.77 -20.21
CA ALA A 71 3.07 4.56 -19.78
C ALA A 71 1.99 3.70 -19.11
N GLY A 72 1.77 2.48 -19.61
CA GLY A 72 0.87 1.50 -18.99
C GLY A 72 1.30 1.13 -17.57
N VAL A 73 2.59 0.88 -17.36
CA VAL A 73 3.16 0.55 -16.04
C VAL A 73 3.02 1.73 -15.06
N CYS A 74 3.27 2.95 -15.53
CA CYS A 74 3.09 4.16 -14.73
C CYS A 74 1.62 4.33 -14.30
N GLY A 75 0.68 4.17 -15.24
CA GLY A 75 -0.75 4.26 -14.95
C GLY A 75 -1.23 3.17 -13.99
N PHE A 76 -0.81 1.93 -14.21
CA PHE A 76 -1.10 0.80 -13.32
C PHE A 76 -0.58 1.05 -11.89
N SER A 77 0.66 1.48 -11.75
CA SER A 77 1.28 1.79 -10.45
C SER A 77 0.58 2.96 -9.74
N LEU A 78 0.15 3.98 -10.50
CA LEU A 78 -0.62 5.10 -9.97
C LEU A 78 -1.97 4.64 -9.42
N VAL A 79 -2.72 3.83 -10.17
CA VAL A 79 -4.02 3.28 -9.73
C VAL A 79 -3.86 2.46 -8.44
N LEU A 80 -2.86 1.58 -8.37
CA LEU A 80 -2.60 0.80 -7.16
C LEU A 80 -2.26 1.68 -5.96
N THR A 81 -1.45 2.73 -6.18
CA THR A 81 -1.08 3.67 -5.12
C THR A 81 -2.31 4.43 -4.62
N LEU A 82 -3.16 4.93 -5.52
CA LEU A 82 -4.41 5.63 -5.16
C LEU A 82 -5.38 4.70 -4.42
N ALA A 83 -5.48 3.43 -4.83
CA ALA A 83 -6.28 2.43 -4.12
C ALA A 83 -5.75 2.20 -2.70
N GLY A 84 -4.43 2.10 -2.52
CA GLY A 84 -3.79 1.97 -1.21
C GLY A 84 -4.02 3.19 -0.30
N VAL A 85 -3.86 4.39 -0.84
CA VAL A 85 -4.18 5.66 -0.14
C VAL A 85 -5.66 5.70 0.24
N GLY A 86 -6.56 5.33 -0.67
CA GLY A 86 -7.99 5.26 -0.40
C GLY A 86 -8.35 4.27 0.70
N ALA A 87 -7.70 3.10 0.74
CA ALA A 87 -7.88 2.13 1.82
C ALA A 87 -7.39 2.68 3.16
N ALA A 88 -6.19 3.27 3.19
CA ALA A 88 -5.62 3.88 4.39
C ALA A 88 -6.52 5.02 4.92
N TRP A 89 -7.02 5.87 4.02
CA TRP A 89 -7.90 6.98 4.37
C TRP A 89 -9.25 6.51 4.91
N ARG A 90 -9.83 5.45 4.33
CA ARG A 90 -11.06 4.83 4.85
C ARG A 90 -10.85 4.26 6.26
N LEU A 91 -9.71 3.61 6.50
CA LEU A 91 -9.37 3.10 7.83
C LEU A 91 -9.20 4.24 8.84
N TRP A 92 -8.49 5.30 8.46
CA TRP A 92 -8.32 6.50 9.29
C TRP A 92 -9.67 7.09 9.73
N ARG A 93 -10.58 7.29 8.77
CA ARG A 93 -11.93 7.82 9.06
C ARG A 93 -12.73 6.94 10.02
N ARG A 94 -12.60 5.62 9.94
CA ARG A 94 -13.29 4.71 10.86
C ARG A 94 -12.75 4.81 12.29
N LEU A 95 -11.45 5.06 12.45
CA LEU A 95 -10.84 5.25 13.77
C LEU A 95 -11.31 6.54 14.43
N GLU A 96 -11.38 7.65 13.69
CA GLU A 96 -11.90 8.93 14.19
C GLU A 96 -13.37 8.83 14.62
N GLN A 97 -14.20 8.15 13.82
CA GLN A 97 -15.60 7.93 14.15
C GLN A 97 -15.80 7.10 15.42
N GLY A 98 -15.00 6.04 15.60
CA GLY A 98 -15.06 5.22 16.82
C GLY A 98 -14.61 5.98 18.08
N ALA A 99 -13.57 6.81 17.96
CA ALA A 99 -13.11 7.63 19.08
C ALA A 99 -14.14 8.71 19.49
N GLY A 100 -14.84 9.29 18.52
CA GLY A 100 -15.90 10.26 18.78
C GLY A 100 -17.09 9.68 19.55
N LEU A 101 -17.47 8.43 19.28
CA LEU A 101 -18.59 7.75 19.95
C LEU A 101 -18.27 7.43 21.43
N VAL A 102 -17.06 6.93 21.71
CA VAL A 102 -16.63 6.60 23.08
C VAL A 102 -16.57 7.85 23.98
N LEU A 103 -16.15 8.99 23.44
CA LEU A 103 -16.11 10.25 24.20
C LEU A 103 -17.52 10.81 24.51
N VAL A 104 -18.51 10.49 23.69
CA VAL A 104 -19.92 10.86 23.94
C VAL A 104 -20.51 9.99 25.05
N GLU A 105 -20.29 8.67 25.01
CA GLU A 105 -20.71 7.74 26.08
C GLU A 105 -20.01 8.02 27.42
N ALA A 106 -18.73 8.42 27.40
CA ALA A 106 -17.99 8.74 28.62
C ALA A 106 -18.46 10.04 29.31
N LYS A 107 -19.25 10.87 28.61
CA LYS A 107 -19.75 12.17 29.11
C LYS A 107 -21.23 12.12 29.53
N SER A 108 -21.95 11.05 29.23
CA SER A 108 -23.34 10.79 29.66
C SER A 108 -23.39 9.98 30.95
#